data_AF-A0AAV9X6J6-F1
#
_entry.id   AF-A0AAV9X6J6-F1
#
_cell.length_a   1.000
_cell.length_b   1.000
_cell.length_c   1.000
_cell.angle_alpha   90.00
_cell.angle_beta   90.00
_cell.angle_gamma   90.00
#
_symmetry.space_group_name_H-M   'P 1'
#
loop_
_entity.id
_entity.type
_entity.pdbx_description
1 polymer ?
#
loop_
_entity_poly.entity_id
_entity_poly.type
_entity_poly.pdbx_seq_one_letter_code
_entity_poly.pdbx_strand_id
1 'polypeptide(L)'
;MADEPLNLHSNVDFTPPDVNITKKKERNPFAPGHQTDAVPKDPTVTHFHSFFYDTFTWKYPRTTGLLFASSLAFLLLGHYVNILRYAFKGAYITFAATAAFEYLGRPTTGTGFMTQVRPQRYYTIPRENLEMVFAEIHEFLNFVVLEFQRVIFVENLTVTMASFVFSLIGYFLVKFMPIWSLLILADVLLFTVPLVYLQNQDLIDHHINQASAAATGQIQNARSLAEKHTADYSAKAKTYANDLTGKLVSVYQDRQKITKPSDASVPSQDGSHTT
;
A
#
# COMPACT_ATOMS: atom_id res chain seq x y z
N MET A 1 -74.47 25.59 -50.92
CA MET A 1 -74.31 26.95 -50.37
C MET A 1 -74.43 26.83 -48.87
N ALA A 2 -73.49 27.43 -48.12
CA ALA A 2 -73.35 27.45 -46.66
C ALA A 2 -72.51 26.32 -46.01
N ASP A 3 -71.24 26.64 -45.77
CA ASP A 3 -70.52 26.71 -44.48
C ASP A 3 -71.04 25.97 -43.23
N GLU A 4 -70.12 25.18 -42.63
CA GLU A 4 -69.92 24.77 -41.21
C GLU A 4 -71.07 24.11 -40.41
N PRO A 5 -70.83 23.51 -39.21
CA PRO A 5 -69.60 22.98 -38.57
C PRO A 5 -69.82 21.59 -37.92
N LEU A 6 -68.75 20.87 -37.50
CA LEU A 6 -68.56 20.31 -36.14
C LEU A 6 -67.47 19.22 -36.06
N ASN A 7 -66.69 19.34 -34.98
CA ASN A 7 -65.86 18.31 -34.34
C ASN A 7 -66.58 16.96 -34.14
N LEU A 8 -65.84 15.84 -34.24
CA LEU A 8 -65.59 14.88 -33.15
C LEU A 8 -64.83 13.62 -33.66
N HIS A 9 -63.83 13.19 -32.87
CA HIS A 9 -63.29 11.83 -32.73
C HIS A 9 -62.71 11.11 -33.96
N SER A 10 -61.38 11.05 -34.03
CA SER A 10 -60.71 9.83 -34.51
C SER A 10 -60.01 9.16 -33.34
N ASN A 11 -60.57 8.04 -32.89
CA ASN A 11 -59.83 7.00 -32.18
C ASN A 11 -58.77 6.49 -33.15
N VAL A 12 -57.50 6.82 -32.88
CA VAL A 12 -56.38 6.05 -33.41
C VAL A 12 -55.74 5.38 -32.20
N ASP A 13 -56.12 4.12 -32.02
CA ASP A 13 -55.43 3.18 -31.15
C ASP A 13 -54.01 3.01 -31.72
N PHE A 14 -53.04 3.63 -31.06
CA PHE A 14 -51.63 3.43 -31.35
C PHE A 14 -50.97 3.05 -30.04
N THR A 15 -50.87 1.75 -29.78
CA THR A 15 -49.95 1.19 -28.81
C THR A 15 -48.52 1.45 -29.30
N PRO A 16 -47.73 2.32 -28.65
CA PRO A 16 -46.31 2.43 -28.99
C PRO A 16 -45.58 1.17 -28.48
N PRO A 17 -44.57 0.68 -29.22
CA PRO A 17 -43.78 -0.47 -28.79
C PRO A 17 -42.98 -0.13 -27.53
N ASP A 18 -42.80 -1.13 -26.66
CA ASP A 18 -41.98 -1.06 -25.44
C ASP A 18 -40.54 -0.62 -25.77
N VAL A 19 -40.30 0.69 -25.75
CA VAL A 19 -38.97 1.28 -25.75
C VAL A 19 -38.58 1.52 -24.30
N ASN A 20 -37.83 0.57 -23.76
CA ASN A 20 -37.22 0.63 -22.45
C ASN A 20 -36.14 1.74 -22.45
N ILE A 21 -36.54 2.99 -22.21
CA ILE A 21 -35.62 4.11 -22.06
C ILE A 21 -34.93 3.93 -20.71
N THR A 22 -33.79 3.22 -20.71
CA THR A 22 -32.82 3.29 -19.62
C THR A 22 -32.41 4.76 -19.46
N LYS A 23 -32.94 5.37 -18.41
CA LYS A 23 -32.60 6.70 -17.89
C LYS A 23 -31.08 6.76 -17.68
N LYS A 24 -30.34 7.26 -18.68
CA LYS A 24 -28.90 7.52 -18.56
C LYS A 24 -28.76 8.69 -17.59
N LYS A 25 -28.46 8.37 -16.33
CA LYS A 25 -28.20 9.32 -15.25
C LYS A 25 -26.99 10.17 -15.63
N GLU A 26 -27.25 11.35 -16.18
CA GLU A 26 -26.24 12.36 -16.46
C GLU A 26 -25.63 12.76 -15.12
N ARG A 27 -24.37 12.35 -14.89
CA ARG A 27 -23.69 12.49 -13.61
C ARG A 27 -23.05 13.89 -13.60
N ASN A 28 -23.60 14.80 -12.81
CA ASN A 28 -23.02 16.12 -12.60
C ASN A 28 -21.59 15.99 -12.05
N PRO A 29 -20.55 16.55 -12.72
CA PRO A 29 -19.15 16.32 -12.34
C PRO A 29 -18.66 17.15 -11.13
N PHE A 30 -19.51 17.98 -10.52
CA PHE A 30 -19.11 18.90 -9.44
C PHE A 30 -20.01 18.85 -8.19
N ALA A 31 -20.76 17.77 -7.97
CA ALA A 31 -21.43 17.57 -6.68
C ALA A 31 -20.46 16.97 -5.65
N PRO A 32 -20.26 17.57 -4.46
CA PRO A 32 -19.49 16.95 -3.39
C PRO A 32 -20.34 15.84 -2.75
N GLY A 33 -20.36 14.68 -3.39
CA GLY A 33 -20.92 13.47 -2.83
C GLY A 33 -19.85 12.75 -2.01
N HIS A 34 -20.18 12.43 -0.75
CA HIS A 34 -19.49 11.38 -0.01
C HIS A 34 -19.70 10.04 -0.73
N GLN A 35 -18.90 9.79 -1.76
CA GLN A 35 -18.59 8.47 -2.27
C GLN A 35 -17.55 7.89 -1.32
N THR A 36 -18.02 7.26 -0.25
CA THR A 36 -17.39 6.02 0.21
C THR A 36 -17.73 4.95 -0.83
N ASP A 37 -17.21 5.13 -2.04
CA ASP A 37 -17.11 4.03 -2.98
C ASP A 37 -16.12 3.09 -2.32
N ALA A 38 -16.66 2.05 -1.69
CA ALA A 38 -15.88 0.91 -1.27
C ALA A 38 -15.08 0.47 -2.49
N VAL A 39 -13.78 0.76 -2.47
CA VAL A 39 -12.81 0.10 -3.33
C VAL A 39 -13.18 -1.38 -3.29
N PRO A 40 -13.43 -2.04 -4.44
CA PRO A 40 -13.69 -3.47 -4.42
C PRO A 40 -12.51 -4.09 -3.67
N LYS A 41 -12.74 -4.66 -2.49
CA LYS A 41 -11.74 -5.49 -1.83
C LYS A 41 -11.52 -6.64 -2.80
N ASP A 42 -10.45 -6.54 -3.59
CA ASP A 42 -10.16 -7.48 -4.65
C ASP A 42 -10.15 -8.88 -4.03
N PRO A 43 -10.98 -9.82 -4.52
CA PRO A 43 -11.12 -11.15 -3.92
C PRO A 43 -9.79 -11.92 -3.90
N THR A 44 -8.88 -11.57 -4.81
CA THR A 44 -7.55 -12.14 -4.98
C THR A 44 -6.64 -11.92 -3.77
N VAL A 45 -6.65 -10.71 -3.22
CA VAL A 45 -5.85 -10.33 -2.04
C VAL A 45 -6.22 -11.20 -0.84
N THR A 46 -7.49 -11.60 -0.73
CA THR A 46 -7.99 -12.33 0.44
C THR A 46 -7.59 -13.81 0.42
N HIS A 47 -7.52 -14.43 -0.76
CA HIS A 47 -7.16 -15.85 -0.89
C HIS A 47 -5.74 -16.12 -0.39
N PHE A 48 -4.76 -15.37 -0.89
CA PHE A 48 -3.35 -15.52 -0.48
C PHE A 48 -3.11 -15.25 0.99
N HIS A 49 -3.71 -14.20 1.55
CA HIS A 49 -3.58 -13.91 2.98
C HIS A 49 -4.01 -15.10 3.85
N SER A 50 -5.13 -15.74 3.50
CA SER A 50 -5.63 -16.90 4.26
C SER A 50 -4.70 -18.11 4.14
N PHE A 51 -4.21 -18.40 2.93
CA PHE A 51 -3.28 -19.51 2.69
C PHE A 51 -1.95 -19.31 3.44
N PHE A 52 -1.36 -18.12 3.33
CA PHE A 52 -0.12 -17.80 4.03
C PHE A 52 -0.31 -17.79 5.54
N TYR A 53 -1.42 -17.22 6.02
CA TYR A 53 -1.72 -17.23 7.44
C TYR A 53 -1.81 -18.65 7.97
N ASP A 54 -2.64 -19.51 7.37
CA ASP A 54 -2.83 -20.90 7.83
C ASP A 54 -1.52 -21.71 7.74
N THR A 55 -0.72 -21.47 6.69
CA THR A 55 0.57 -22.15 6.50
C THR A 55 1.58 -21.71 7.55
N PHE A 56 1.81 -20.40 7.70
CA PHE A 56 2.87 -19.87 8.56
C PHE A 56 2.53 -19.84 10.05
N THR A 57 1.25 -19.84 10.42
CA THR A 57 0.85 -20.02 11.83
C THR A 57 0.93 -21.46 12.32
N TRP A 58 1.39 -22.41 11.47
CA TRP A 58 1.48 -23.84 11.80
C TRP A 58 0.14 -24.46 12.24
N LYS A 59 -0.98 -23.93 11.75
CA LYS A 59 -2.33 -24.45 12.06
C LYS A 59 -2.45 -25.94 11.76
N TYR A 60 -1.80 -26.40 10.69
CA TYR A 60 -1.67 -27.81 10.33
C TYR A 60 -0.19 -28.24 10.39
N PRO A 61 0.35 -28.60 11.56
CA PRO A 61 1.80 -28.71 11.78
C PRO A 61 2.48 -29.78 10.93
N ARG A 62 1.76 -30.85 10.55
CA ARG A 62 2.29 -31.89 9.67
C ARG A 62 2.49 -31.37 8.24
N THR A 63 1.50 -30.66 7.72
CA THR A 63 1.53 -30.12 6.36
C THR A 63 2.53 -28.97 6.28
N THR A 64 2.46 -28.02 7.20
CA THR A 64 3.42 -26.91 7.28
C THR A 64 4.86 -27.42 7.47
N GLY A 65 5.07 -28.38 8.37
CA GLY A 65 6.39 -28.96 8.60
C GLY A 65 6.95 -29.68 7.37
N LEU A 66 6.10 -30.36 6.60
CA LEU A 66 6.50 -30.98 5.33
C LEU A 66 6.84 -29.92 4.27
N LEU A 67 6.04 -28.86 4.15
CA LEU A 67 6.31 -27.76 3.23
C LEU A 67 7.63 -27.06 3.57
N PHE A 68 7.87 -26.77 4.85
CA PHE A 68 9.14 -26.22 5.34
C PHE A 68 10.32 -27.14 5.02
N ALA A 69 10.24 -28.42 5.42
CA ALA A 69 11.31 -29.38 5.17
C ALA A 69 11.56 -29.58 3.67
N SER A 70 10.51 -29.59 2.85
CA SER A 70 10.60 -29.70 1.39
C SER A 70 11.22 -28.45 0.76
N SER A 71 10.81 -27.25 1.18
CA SER A 71 11.37 -25.97 0.72
C SER A 71 12.85 -25.88 1.07
N LEU A 72 13.19 -26.16 2.33
CA LEU A 72 14.56 -26.16 2.82
C LEU A 72 15.42 -27.22 2.13
N ALA A 73 14.89 -28.44 1.97
CA ALA A 73 15.58 -29.48 1.23
C ALA A 73 15.80 -29.08 -0.24
N PHE A 74 14.83 -28.44 -0.88
CA PHE A 74 14.98 -27.93 -2.25
C PHE A 74 16.06 -26.86 -2.35
N LEU A 75 16.12 -25.91 -1.41
CA LEU A 75 17.18 -24.90 -1.34
C LEU A 75 18.56 -25.52 -1.15
N LEU A 76 18.69 -26.49 -0.22
CA LEU A 76 19.94 -27.20 0.03
C LEU A 76 20.35 -28.03 -1.19
N LEU A 77 19.40 -28.77 -1.79
CA LEU A 77 19.66 -29.58 -2.97
C LEU A 77 20.07 -28.71 -4.15
N GLY A 78 19.44 -27.55 -4.35
CA GLY A 78 19.83 -26.59 -5.40
C GLY A 78 21.22 -26.00 -5.19
N HIS A 79 21.66 -25.84 -3.95
CA HIS A 79 22.99 -25.35 -3.62
C HIS A 79 24.07 -26.43 -3.83
N TYR A 80 23.84 -27.65 -3.34
CA TYR A 80 24.84 -28.72 -3.33
C TYR A 80 24.82 -29.59 -4.60
N VAL A 81 23.67 -29.75 -5.22
CA VAL A 81 23.51 -30.49 -6.47
C VAL A 81 23.58 -29.51 -7.62
N ASN A 82 24.62 -29.65 -8.44
CA ASN A 82 24.72 -28.91 -9.68
C ASN A 82 23.76 -29.50 -10.72
N ILE A 83 22.46 -29.22 -10.54
CA ILE A 83 21.35 -29.76 -11.33
C ILE A 83 21.62 -29.53 -12.83
N LEU A 84 22.11 -28.35 -13.19
CA LEU A 84 22.40 -28.00 -14.57
C LEU A 84 23.50 -28.89 -15.16
N ARG A 85 24.59 -29.12 -14.42
CA ARG A 85 25.66 -30.03 -14.85
C ARG A 85 25.15 -31.45 -15.05
N TYR A 86 24.34 -31.96 -14.13
CA TYR A 86 23.80 -33.32 -14.24
C TYR A 86 22.73 -33.44 -15.34
N ALA A 87 21.93 -32.40 -15.56
CA ALA A 87 20.97 -32.34 -16.66
C ALA A 87 21.70 -32.38 -18.01
N PHE A 88 22.70 -31.53 -18.22
CA PHE A 88 23.53 -31.59 -19.43
C PHE A 88 24.28 -32.91 -19.55
N LYS A 89 24.73 -33.49 -18.43
CA LYS A 89 25.35 -34.82 -18.41
C LYS A 89 24.39 -35.90 -18.91
N GLY A 90 23.18 -35.93 -18.38
CA GLY A 90 22.13 -36.86 -18.83
C GLY A 90 21.79 -36.64 -20.30
N ALA A 91 21.64 -35.38 -20.72
CA ALA A 91 21.32 -35.03 -22.10
C ALA A 91 22.41 -35.52 -23.08
N TYR A 92 23.69 -35.19 -22.86
CA TYR A 92 24.73 -35.61 -23.79
C TYR A 92 24.91 -37.13 -23.81
N ILE A 93 24.79 -37.83 -22.67
CA ILE A 93 24.85 -39.29 -22.62
C ILE A 93 23.70 -39.88 -23.44
N THR A 94 22.49 -39.35 -23.27
CA THR A 94 21.29 -39.83 -23.99
C THR A 94 21.42 -39.59 -25.49
N PHE A 95 21.86 -38.40 -25.90
CA PHE A 95 22.08 -38.08 -27.31
C PHE A 95 23.22 -38.92 -27.92
N ALA A 96 24.33 -39.09 -27.20
CA ALA A 96 25.46 -39.91 -27.64
C ALA A 96 25.06 -41.38 -27.75
N ALA A 97 24.35 -41.93 -26.78
CA ALA A 97 23.83 -43.30 -26.83
C ALA A 97 22.88 -43.48 -28.02
N THR A 98 21.93 -42.57 -28.19
CA THR A 98 20.99 -42.59 -29.32
C THR A 98 21.72 -42.54 -30.66
N ALA A 99 22.71 -41.64 -30.81
CA ALA A 99 23.53 -41.53 -32.01
C ALA A 99 24.37 -42.79 -32.27
N ALA A 100 24.95 -43.39 -31.21
CA ALA A 100 25.71 -44.64 -31.32
C ALA A 100 24.83 -45.81 -31.76
N PHE A 101 23.63 -45.97 -31.18
CA PHE A 101 22.66 -46.99 -31.59
C PHE A 101 22.22 -46.83 -33.04
N GLU A 102 22.01 -45.59 -33.49
CA GLU A 102 21.64 -45.29 -34.86
C GLU A 102 22.78 -45.59 -35.84
N TYR A 103 24.02 -45.21 -35.51
CA TYR A 103 25.19 -45.41 -36.38
C TYR A 103 25.62 -46.88 -36.47
N LEU A 104 25.65 -47.59 -35.33
CA LEU A 104 26.01 -49.01 -35.27
C LEU A 104 24.88 -49.94 -35.75
N GLY A 105 23.62 -49.49 -35.66
CA GLY A 105 22.43 -50.25 -36.06
C GLY A 105 22.13 -50.27 -37.56
N ARG A 106 22.53 -49.21 -38.26
CA ARG A 106 22.34 -49.10 -39.72
C ARG A 106 22.97 -50.23 -40.54
N PRO A 107 24.24 -50.64 -40.32
CA PRO A 107 24.85 -51.69 -41.13
C PRO A 107 24.26 -53.09 -40.90
N THR A 108 23.62 -53.35 -39.75
CA THR A 108 23.04 -54.67 -39.43
C THR A 108 21.54 -54.77 -39.73
N THR A 109 20.80 -53.66 -39.63
CA THR A 109 19.32 -53.67 -39.67
C THR A 109 18.75 -52.94 -40.90
N GLY A 110 19.58 -52.25 -41.71
CA GLY A 110 19.16 -51.51 -42.91
C GLY A 110 18.35 -50.24 -42.64
N THR A 111 17.74 -50.13 -41.46
CA THR A 111 17.11 -48.94 -40.88
C THR A 111 17.56 -48.82 -39.43
N GLY A 112 17.81 -47.62 -38.92
CA GLY A 112 18.39 -47.44 -37.58
C GLY A 112 17.45 -47.90 -36.45
N PHE A 113 18.01 -48.56 -35.43
CA PHE A 113 17.26 -49.18 -34.33
C PHE A 113 16.29 -48.23 -33.64
N MET A 114 16.67 -46.97 -33.44
CA MET A 114 15.81 -46.02 -32.74
C MET A 114 14.58 -45.59 -33.56
N THR A 115 14.66 -45.71 -34.88
CA THR A 115 13.54 -45.42 -35.79
C THR A 115 12.45 -46.49 -35.69
N GLN A 116 12.82 -47.73 -35.36
CA GLN A 116 11.88 -48.85 -35.20
C GLN A 116 11.14 -48.80 -33.84
N VAL A 117 11.74 -48.20 -32.82
CA VAL A 117 11.16 -48.06 -31.46
C VAL A 117 10.37 -46.75 -31.29
N ARG A 118 9.98 -46.10 -32.40
CA ARG A 118 9.23 -44.82 -32.35
C ARG A 118 7.91 -44.99 -31.56
N PRO A 119 7.67 -44.20 -30.50
CA PRO A 119 6.40 -44.23 -29.76
C PRO A 119 5.24 -43.75 -30.63
N GLN A 120 4.08 -44.39 -30.53
CA GLN A 120 2.87 -43.99 -31.29
C GLN A 120 2.19 -42.72 -30.75
N ARG A 121 2.51 -42.30 -29.52
CA ARG A 121 1.97 -41.08 -28.90
C ARG A 121 3.09 -40.36 -28.18
N TYR A 122 3.27 -39.09 -28.52
CA TYR A 122 4.12 -38.18 -27.74
C TYR A 122 3.34 -37.68 -26.53
N TYR A 123 3.98 -37.67 -25.37
CA TYR A 123 3.38 -37.12 -24.16
C TYR A 123 3.35 -35.58 -24.28
N THR A 124 2.15 -35.00 -24.24
CA THR A 124 1.93 -33.56 -24.28
C THR A 124 1.51 -33.08 -22.90
N ILE A 125 2.00 -31.91 -22.49
CA ILE A 125 1.57 -31.28 -21.24
C ILE A 125 0.14 -30.73 -21.47
N PRO A 126 -0.85 -31.07 -20.61
CA PRO A 126 -2.21 -30.55 -20.72
C PRO A 126 -2.24 -29.03 -20.54
N ARG A 127 -3.03 -28.34 -21.35
CA ARG A 127 -3.14 -26.88 -21.36
C ARG A 127 -3.73 -26.35 -20.05
N GLU A 128 -4.65 -27.11 -19.47
CA GLU A 128 -5.37 -26.79 -18.25
C GLU A 128 -4.42 -26.54 -17.08
N ASN A 129 -3.36 -27.36 -16.98
CA ASN A 129 -2.34 -27.20 -15.94
C ASN A 129 -1.52 -25.93 -16.14
N LEU A 130 -1.21 -25.58 -17.40
CA LEU A 130 -0.48 -24.36 -17.70
C LEU A 130 -1.33 -23.14 -17.37
N GLU A 131 -2.59 -23.11 -17.78
CA GLU A 131 -3.50 -21.99 -17.50
C GLU A 131 -3.71 -21.77 -16.02
N MET A 132 -3.85 -22.85 -15.25
CA MET A 132 -3.95 -22.76 -13.79
C MET A 132 -2.70 -22.12 -13.17
N VAL A 133 -1.50 -22.57 -13.57
CA VAL A 133 -0.24 -22.02 -13.05
C VAL A 133 -0.06 -20.55 -13.47
N PHE A 134 -0.37 -20.22 -14.73
CA PHE A 134 -0.27 -18.85 -15.21
C PHE A 134 -1.28 -17.92 -14.53
N ALA A 135 -2.49 -18.39 -14.25
CA ALA A 135 -3.49 -17.63 -13.50
C ALA A 135 -2.98 -17.32 -12.09
N GLU A 136 -2.45 -18.33 -11.39
CA GLU A 136 -1.90 -18.16 -10.03
C GLU A 136 -0.72 -17.17 -10.01
N ILE A 137 0.20 -17.29 -10.97
CA ILE A 137 1.34 -16.37 -11.10
C ILE A 137 0.87 -14.94 -11.38
N HIS A 138 -0.12 -14.78 -12.25
CA HIS A 138 -0.66 -13.48 -12.59
C HIS A 138 -1.30 -12.81 -11.37
N GLU A 139 -2.10 -13.56 -10.61
CA GLU A 139 -2.74 -13.08 -9.39
C GLU A 139 -1.71 -12.71 -8.32
N PHE A 140 -0.70 -13.55 -8.11
CA PHE A 140 0.39 -13.30 -7.18
C PHE A 140 1.18 -12.04 -7.55
N LEU A 141 1.54 -11.85 -8.82
CA LEU A 141 2.25 -10.66 -9.27
C LEU A 141 1.43 -9.39 -9.07
N ASN A 142 0.13 -9.43 -9.37
CA ASN A 142 -0.76 -8.30 -9.10
C ASN A 142 -0.81 -7.98 -7.60
N PHE A 143 -0.91 -9.01 -6.74
CA PHE A 143 -0.87 -8.82 -5.29
C PHE A 143 0.43 -8.14 -4.84
N VAL A 144 1.60 -8.62 -5.31
CA VAL A 144 2.90 -8.02 -4.94
C VAL A 144 3.00 -6.56 -5.40
N VAL A 145 2.57 -6.26 -6.63
CA VAL A 145 2.60 -4.89 -7.15
C VAL A 145 1.69 -3.97 -6.35
N LEU A 146 0.47 -4.41 -6.05
CA LEU A 146 -0.48 -3.64 -5.25
C LEU A 146 0.07 -3.38 -3.84
N GLU A 147 0.56 -4.41 -3.15
CA GLU A 147 1.07 -4.28 -1.79
C GLU A 147 2.33 -3.41 -1.74
N PHE A 148 3.20 -3.50 -2.75
CA PHE A 148 4.35 -2.61 -2.89
C PHE A 148 3.93 -1.14 -3.04
N GLN A 149 2.91 -0.87 -3.86
CA GLN A 149 2.34 0.47 -3.99
C GLN A 149 1.78 0.95 -2.64
N ARG A 150 1.05 0.11 -1.91
CA ARG A 150 0.53 0.45 -0.58
C ARG A 150 1.62 0.87 0.39
N VAL A 151 2.76 0.16 0.39
CA VAL A 151 3.92 0.46 1.24
C VAL A 151 4.52 1.82 0.89
N ILE A 152 4.72 2.12 -0.40
CA ILE A 152 5.29 3.39 -0.88
C ILE A 152 4.35 4.57 -0.62
N PHE A 153 3.05 4.39 -0.86
CA PHE A 153 2.04 5.42 -0.62
C PHE A 153 1.63 5.54 0.85
N VAL A 154 2.23 4.73 1.74
CA VAL A 154 1.99 4.76 3.19
C VAL A 154 0.50 4.57 3.51
N GLU A 155 -0.16 3.63 2.82
CA GLU A 155 -1.56 3.28 3.13
C GLU A 155 -1.69 2.75 4.56
N ASN A 156 -0.65 2.08 5.06
CA ASN A 156 -0.52 1.72 6.47
C ASN A 156 0.88 2.04 6.99
N LEU A 157 0.96 3.02 7.90
CA LEU A 157 2.22 3.47 8.49
C LEU A 157 2.98 2.33 9.19
N THR A 158 2.28 1.41 9.83
CA THR A 158 2.88 0.25 10.53
C THR A 158 3.61 -0.65 9.54
N VAL A 159 2.98 -0.93 8.39
CA VAL A 159 3.56 -1.79 7.35
C VAL A 159 4.72 -1.10 6.66
N THR A 160 4.64 0.21 6.41
CA THR A 160 5.76 0.99 5.86
C THR A 160 6.94 1.03 6.82
N MET A 161 6.71 1.25 8.13
CA MET A 161 7.76 1.23 9.14
C MET A 161 8.39 -0.16 9.27
N ALA A 162 7.57 -1.21 9.28
CA ALA A 162 8.06 -2.59 9.29
C ALA A 162 8.91 -2.88 8.05
N SER A 163 8.48 -2.44 6.86
CA SER A 163 9.23 -2.56 5.61
C SER A 163 10.56 -1.80 5.66
N PHE A 164 10.60 -0.63 6.29
CA PHE A 164 11.84 0.13 6.50
C PHE A 164 12.83 -0.65 7.37
N VAL A 165 12.37 -1.16 8.53
CA VAL A 165 13.20 -1.97 9.43
C VAL A 165 13.68 -3.24 8.73
N PHE A 166 12.79 -3.93 8.00
CA PHE A 166 13.11 -5.14 7.26
C PHE A 166 14.15 -4.88 6.16
N SER A 167 14.01 -3.78 5.42
CA SER A 167 14.97 -3.34 4.40
C SER A 167 16.34 -3.01 5.01
N LEU A 168 16.35 -2.34 6.17
CA LEU A 168 17.58 -2.02 6.88
C LEU A 168 18.31 -3.27 7.36
N ILE A 169 17.58 -4.23 7.96
CA ILE A 169 18.13 -5.53 8.35
C ILE A 169 18.65 -6.27 7.10
N GLY A 170 17.84 -6.33 6.04
CA GLY A 170 18.20 -6.96 4.77
C GLY A 170 19.48 -6.41 4.17
N TYR A 171 19.66 -5.08 4.19
CA TYR A 171 20.88 -4.41 3.74
C TYR A 171 22.12 -4.91 4.49
N PHE A 172 22.05 -4.98 5.82
CA PHE A 172 23.16 -5.50 6.62
C PHE A 172 23.39 -6.99 6.37
N LEU A 173 22.33 -7.81 6.29
CA LEU A 173 22.43 -9.24 6.03
C LEU A 173 23.14 -9.56 4.72
N VAL A 174 22.80 -8.86 3.63
CA VAL A 174 23.47 -9.02 2.31
C VAL A 174 24.95 -8.66 2.40
N LYS A 175 25.33 -7.69 3.23
CA LYS A 175 26.73 -7.32 3.45
C LYS A 175 27.51 -8.39 4.21
N PHE A 176 26.86 -9.12 5.12
CA PHE A 176 27.53 -10.11 5.98
C PHE A 176 27.54 -11.54 5.41
N MET A 177 26.53 -11.93 4.64
CA MET A 177 26.33 -13.33 4.23
C MET A 177 26.18 -13.49 2.70
N PRO A 178 26.61 -14.63 2.14
CA PRO A 178 26.35 -14.93 0.72
C PRO A 178 24.85 -15.12 0.47
N ILE A 179 24.42 -14.86 -0.77
CA ILE A 179 23.01 -14.93 -1.17
C ILE A 179 22.36 -16.29 -0.85
N TRP A 180 23.10 -17.39 -0.94
CA TRP A 180 22.61 -18.73 -0.61
C TRP A 180 22.24 -18.89 0.87
N SER A 181 23.11 -18.42 1.77
CA SER A 181 22.82 -18.40 3.21
C SER A 181 21.63 -17.50 3.51
N LEU A 182 21.49 -16.39 2.78
CA LEU A 182 20.34 -15.48 2.92
C LEU A 182 19.02 -16.16 2.54
N LEU A 183 19.00 -16.95 1.45
CA LEU A 183 17.81 -17.70 1.04
C LEU A 183 17.40 -18.74 2.09
N ILE A 184 18.36 -19.50 2.62
CA ILE A 184 18.10 -20.48 3.68
C ILE A 184 17.60 -19.78 4.94
N LEU A 185 18.24 -18.68 5.34
CA LEU A 185 17.83 -17.89 6.50
C LEU A 185 16.42 -17.32 6.31
N ALA A 186 16.10 -16.81 5.12
CA ALA A 186 14.78 -16.29 4.80
C ALA A 186 13.70 -17.38 4.91
N ASP A 187 13.96 -18.58 4.38
CA ASP A 187 13.04 -19.72 4.49
C ASP A 187 12.82 -20.13 5.95
N VAL A 188 13.89 -20.22 6.75
CA VAL A 188 13.78 -20.50 8.19
C VAL A 188 12.95 -19.41 8.88
N LEU A 189 13.29 -18.14 8.69
CA LEU A 189 12.58 -17.03 9.33
C LEU A 189 11.10 -16.99 8.92
N LEU A 190 10.78 -17.27 7.65
CA LEU A 190 9.42 -17.26 7.14
C LEU A 190 8.52 -18.26 7.89
N PHE A 191 9.04 -19.45 8.23
CA PHE A 191 8.29 -20.46 8.98
C PHE A 191 8.40 -20.32 10.49
N THR A 192 9.49 -19.76 11.02
CA THR A 192 9.71 -19.66 12.47
C THR A 192 9.17 -18.37 13.07
N VAL A 193 9.27 -17.24 12.39
CA VAL A 193 8.91 -15.92 12.96
C VAL A 193 7.43 -15.86 13.35
N PRO A 194 6.46 -16.24 12.48
CA PRO A 194 5.06 -16.20 12.85
C PRO A 194 4.72 -17.18 13.98
N LEU A 195 5.37 -18.35 14.00
CA LEU A 195 5.20 -19.35 15.07
C LEU A 195 5.68 -18.82 16.43
N VAL A 196 6.89 -18.25 16.48
CA VAL A 196 7.46 -17.69 17.71
C VAL A 196 6.63 -16.50 18.20
N TYR A 197 6.11 -15.68 17.28
CA TYR A 197 5.20 -14.59 17.62
C TYR A 197 3.95 -15.11 18.33
N LEU A 198 3.25 -16.08 17.75
CA LEU A 198 2.04 -16.65 18.36
C LEU A 198 2.31 -17.29 19.71
N GLN A 199 3.44 -17.99 19.87
CA GLN A 199 3.78 -18.64 21.12
C GLN A 199 4.11 -17.66 22.25
N ASN A 200 4.56 -16.45 21.93
CA ASN A 200 5.00 -15.43 22.90
C ASN A 200 4.21 -14.12 22.76
N GLN A 201 3.02 -14.18 22.18
CA GLN A 201 2.28 -12.98 21.77
C GLN A 201 2.04 -12.05 22.96
N ASP A 202 1.59 -12.57 24.10
CA ASP A 202 1.32 -11.76 25.29
C ASP A 202 2.55 -10.98 25.77
N LEU A 203 3.73 -11.62 25.74
CA LEU A 203 5.00 -10.99 26.14
C LEU A 203 5.42 -9.92 25.14
N ILE A 204 5.33 -10.23 23.85
CA ILE A 204 5.72 -9.32 22.77
C ILE A 204 4.81 -8.10 22.76
N ASP A 205 3.49 -8.30 22.80
CA ASP A 205 2.49 -7.24 22.82
C ASP A 205 2.65 -6.38 24.08
N HIS A 206 2.98 -6.99 25.23
CA HIS A 206 3.30 -6.25 26.44
C HIS A 206 4.52 -5.31 26.27
N HIS A 207 5.62 -5.82 25.71
CA HIS A 207 6.82 -5.01 25.48
C HIS A 207 6.60 -3.91 24.42
N ILE A 208 5.86 -4.20 23.35
CA ILE A 208 5.50 -3.21 22.32
C ILE A 208 4.65 -2.11 22.95
N ASN A 209 3.66 -2.46 23.78
CA ASN A 209 2.80 -1.49 24.45
C ASN A 209 3.57 -0.64 25.47
N GLN A 210 4.49 -1.23 26.23
CA GLN A 210 5.37 -0.47 27.12
C GLN A 210 6.27 0.51 26.34
N ALA A 211 6.86 0.04 25.25
CA ALA A 211 7.73 0.87 24.41
C ALA A 211 6.95 2.01 23.75
N SER A 212 5.74 1.73 23.24
CA SER A 212 4.87 2.74 22.63
C SER A 212 4.38 3.76 23.67
N ALA A 213 4.05 3.32 24.88
CA ALA A 213 3.69 4.21 25.99
C ALA A 213 4.87 5.11 26.40
N ALA A 214 6.08 4.54 26.52
CA ALA A 214 7.28 5.30 26.84
C ALA A 214 7.63 6.33 25.74
N ALA A 215 7.58 5.92 24.47
CA ALA A 215 7.79 6.81 23.33
C ALA A 215 6.74 7.93 23.29
N THR A 216 5.47 7.59 23.48
CA THR A 216 4.37 8.57 23.52
C THR A 216 4.55 9.55 24.68
N GLY A 217 4.95 9.06 25.85
CA GLY A 217 5.25 9.92 27.00
C GLY A 217 6.38 10.91 26.72
N GLN A 218 7.45 10.47 26.05
CA GLN A 218 8.54 11.37 25.63
C GLN A 218 8.09 12.40 24.60
N ILE A 219 7.27 12.00 23.62
CA ILE A 219 6.71 12.91 22.62
C ILE A 219 5.79 13.94 23.28
N GLN A 220 4.94 13.53 24.23
CA GLN A 220 4.08 14.45 24.97
C GLN A 220 4.88 15.41 25.84
N ASN A 221 5.94 14.94 26.51
CA ASN A 221 6.82 15.79 27.28
C ASN A 221 7.53 16.81 26.39
N ALA A 222 8.09 16.38 25.25
CA ALA A 222 8.73 17.26 24.27
C ALA A 222 7.75 18.29 23.70
N ARG A 223 6.53 17.86 23.37
CA ARG A 223 5.46 18.74 22.89
C ARG A 223 5.07 19.77 23.95
N SER A 224 4.89 19.36 25.20
CA SER A 224 4.54 20.28 26.30
C SER A 224 5.66 21.28 26.57
N LEU A 225 6.93 20.87 26.44
CA LEU A 225 8.08 21.75 26.58
C LEU A 225 8.15 22.75 25.42
N ALA A 226 7.91 22.31 24.18
CA ALA A 226 7.80 23.17 23.02
C ALA A 226 6.64 24.17 23.18
N GLU A 227 5.45 23.72 23.60
CA GLU A 227 4.29 24.57 23.86
C GLU A 227 4.57 25.61 24.94
N LYS A 228 5.25 25.25 26.04
CA LYS A 228 5.69 26.20 27.07
C LYS A 228 6.64 27.26 26.53
N HIS A 229 7.69 26.84 25.80
CA HIS A 229 8.62 27.79 25.20
C HIS A 229 7.93 28.70 24.18
N THR A 230 7.08 28.16 23.31
CA THR A 230 6.30 28.94 22.34
C THR A 230 5.35 29.91 23.05
N ALA A 231 4.67 29.48 24.12
CA ALA A 231 3.80 30.34 24.91
C ALA A 231 4.58 31.48 25.57
N ASP A 232 5.73 31.20 26.20
CA ASP A 232 6.58 32.20 26.84
C ASP A 232 7.11 33.23 25.84
N TYR A 233 7.56 32.79 24.66
CA TYR A 233 8.00 33.71 23.61
C TYR A 233 6.82 34.52 23.04
N SER A 234 5.66 33.90 22.83
CA SER A 234 4.46 34.61 22.34
C SER A 234 3.95 35.63 23.36
N ALA A 235 4.01 35.32 24.65
CA ALA A 235 3.61 36.22 25.73
C ALA A 235 4.55 37.42 25.78
N LYS A 236 5.86 37.19 25.73
CA LYS A 236 6.89 38.25 25.63
C LYS A 236 6.68 39.13 24.40
N ALA A 237 6.45 38.54 23.23
CA ALA A 237 6.18 39.28 22.00
C ALA A 237 4.92 40.16 22.10
N LYS A 238 3.83 39.63 22.66
CA LYS A 238 2.60 40.40 22.93
C LYS A 238 2.85 41.54 23.91
N THR A 239 3.67 41.33 24.95
CA THR A 239 3.99 42.40 25.91
C THR A 239 4.80 43.51 25.25
N TYR A 240 5.81 43.17 24.45
CA TYR A 240 6.57 44.15 23.68
C TYR A 240 5.69 44.92 22.68
N ALA A 241 4.81 44.22 21.95
CA ALA A 241 3.88 44.87 21.04
C ALA A 241 2.93 45.83 21.78
N ASN A 242 2.35 45.40 22.91
CA ASN A 242 1.49 46.25 23.73
C ASN A 242 2.22 47.45 24.34
N ASP A 243 3.48 47.31 24.77
CA ASP A 243 4.27 48.44 25.28
C ASP A 243 4.57 49.45 24.17
N LEU A 244 4.89 48.98 22.96
CA LEU A 244 5.08 49.86 21.79
C LEU A 244 3.78 50.58 21.40
N THR A 245 2.67 49.86 21.31
CA THR A 245 1.36 50.48 21.04
C THR A 245 0.96 51.44 22.14
N GLY A 246 1.17 51.08 23.41
CA GLY A 246 0.89 51.92 24.57
C GLY A 246 1.69 53.23 24.54
N LYS A 247 3.00 53.16 24.25
CA LYS A 247 3.88 54.32 24.09
C LYS A 247 3.48 55.20 22.91
N LEU A 248 3.08 54.60 21.78
CA LEU A 248 2.59 55.37 20.64
C LEU A 248 1.30 56.11 21.00
N VAL A 249 0.31 55.41 21.54
CA VAL A 249 -0.98 56.00 21.95
C VAL A 249 -0.78 57.11 22.97
N SER A 250 0.11 56.94 23.95
CA SER A 250 0.39 57.99 24.94
C SER A 250 1.03 59.23 24.30
N VAL A 251 1.96 59.06 23.36
CA VAL A 251 2.55 60.18 22.61
C VAL A 251 1.49 60.93 21.79
N TYR A 252 0.54 60.21 21.17
CA TYR A 252 -0.57 60.85 20.44
C TYR A 252 -1.54 61.57 21.38
N GLN A 253 -1.89 60.98 22.53
CA GLN A 253 -2.79 61.61 23.51
C GLN A 253 -2.17 62.84 24.19
N ASP A 254 -0.88 62.80 24.54
CA ASP A 254 -0.19 63.96 25.12
C ASP A 254 -0.09 65.10 24.10
N ARG A 255 0.15 64.80 22.81
CA ARG A 255 0.05 65.82 21.76
C ARG A 255 -1.35 66.43 21.66
N GLN A 256 -2.41 65.64 21.81
CA GLN A 256 -3.78 66.17 21.79
C GLN A 256 -4.12 67.04 23.02
N LYS A 257 -3.56 66.74 24.19
CA LYS A 257 -3.69 67.59 25.39
C LYS A 257 -2.96 68.92 25.24
N ILE A 258 -1.81 68.94 24.55
CA ILE A 258 -1.05 70.17 24.27
C ILE A 258 -1.76 71.07 23.24
N THR A 259 -2.63 70.51 22.38
CA THR A 259 -3.35 71.26 21.34
C THR A 259 -4.78 71.70 21.70
N LYS A 260 -5.24 71.56 22.96
CA LYS A 260 -6.53 72.14 23.38
C LYS A 260 -6.29 73.55 23.95
N PRO A 261 -6.71 74.64 23.28
CA PRO A 261 -6.58 75.98 23.83
C PRO A 261 -7.50 76.13 25.04
N SER A 262 -6.97 76.69 26.12
CA SER A 262 -7.73 77.19 27.25
C SER A 262 -8.38 78.52 26.84
N ASP A 263 -9.58 78.46 26.27
CA ASP A 263 -10.45 79.64 26.19
C ASP A 263 -11.32 79.72 27.44
N ALA A 264 -11.05 80.72 28.29
CA ALA A 264 -12.08 81.47 29.05
C ALA A 264 -11.43 82.58 29.91
N SER A 265 -11.46 83.82 29.41
CA SER A 265 -12.23 84.93 30.03
C SER A 265 -11.84 86.27 29.39
N VAL A 266 -12.67 86.75 28.46
CA VAL A 266 -12.74 88.17 28.09
C VAL A 266 -13.79 88.82 29.00
N PRO A 267 -13.49 89.84 29.81
CA PRO A 267 -14.52 90.60 30.51
C PRO A 267 -15.08 91.69 29.59
N SER A 268 -16.41 91.71 29.49
CA SER A 268 -17.20 92.76 28.85
C SER A 268 -17.05 94.11 29.58
N GLN A 269 -16.99 95.20 28.80
CA GLN A 269 -17.10 96.58 29.27
C GLN A 269 -18.48 96.85 29.90
N ASP A 270 -18.50 97.53 31.04
CA ASP A 270 -19.54 98.52 31.36
C ASP A 270 -19.04 99.56 32.38
N GLY A 271 -19.17 100.84 32.02
CA GLY A 271 -19.59 101.92 32.90
C GLY A 271 -18.72 102.46 34.05
N SER A 272 -18.13 103.64 33.80
CA SER A 272 -18.43 104.87 34.55
C SER A 272 -17.60 105.32 35.79
N HIS A 273 -17.07 106.55 35.65
CA HIS A 273 -16.87 107.65 36.61
C HIS A 273 -15.55 107.88 37.39
N THR A 274 -14.97 109.07 37.12
CA THR A 274 -14.39 110.10 38.05
C THR A 274 -13.15 109.71 38.87
N THR A 275 -12.07 110.48 39.00
CA THR A 275 -11.74 111.92 38.79
C THR A 275 -10.24 112.01 38.53
#